data_AF-H9EZT2-F1
#
_entry.id   AF-H9EZT2-F1
#
_cell.length_a   1.000
_cell.length_b   1.000
_cell.length_c   1.000
_cell.angle_alpha   90.00
_cell.angle_beta   90.00
_cell.angle_gamma   90.00
#
_symmetry.space_group_name_H-M   'P 1'
#
loop_
_entity.id
_entity.type
_entity.pdbx_description
1 polymer ?
#
loop_
_entity_poly.entity_id
_entity_poly.type
_entity_poly.pdbx_seq_one_letter_code
_entity_poly.pdbx_strand_id
1 'polypeptide(L)'
;MGNNFSSIPSLPRGNPSRAPRGHHQNLKDSIGGPFPVTSHRCHHKQKHCPAVLPGGGLPATPLLFHPHTKGSQILMDLSHKAVKRQASFCNAITFSNRPVLIYEQVRLKITKKQCCWSGALRLGFTSKDPSRIHPDSLPKYACPDLVSQSGFWAKALPEEFANEGNIIAFWVDKKGRVFHR
;
A
#
# COMPACT_ATOMS: atom_id res chain seq x y z
N MET A 1 71.89 27.51 -32.76
CA MET A 1 71.19 27.82 -34.04
C MET A 1 69.70 27.73 -33.72
N GLY A 2 68.99 28.80 -33.33
CA GLY A 2 68.50 29.90 -34.18
C GLY A 2 67.65 29.31 -35.31
N ASN A 3 66.34 29.53 -35.49
CA ASN A 3 65.40 30.61 -35.17
C ASN A 3 63.95 30.02 -35.37
N ASN A 4 62.94 30.32 -34.53
CA ASN A 4 61.81 31.28 -34.75
C ASN A 4 60.81 30.94 -35.89
N PHE A 5 59.48 31.15 -35.85
CA PHE A 5 58.53 31.85 -34.95
C PHE A 5 57.05 31.50 -35.33
N SER A 6 56.14 31.48 -34.34
CA SER A 6 54.70 31.89 -34.31
C SER A 6 53.70 31.44 -35.41
N SER A 7 52.48 30.94 -35.08
CA SER A 7 51.38 31.78 -34.57
C SER A 7 50.20 30.99 -33.93
N ILE A 8 49.60 31.56 -32.88
CA ILE A 8 48.31 31.27 -32.18
C ILE A 8 47.61 32.64 -32.08
N PRO A 9 46.26 32.85 -32.22
CA PRO A 9 45.18 32.39 -31.30
C PRO A 9 43.84 32.07 -32.03
N SER A 10 42.70 31.66 -31.47
CA SER A 10 42.01 31.93 -30.19
C SER A 10 40.80 30.97 -29.98
N LEU A 11 40.52 30.63 -28.72
CA LEU A 11 39.31 30.00 -28.16
C LEU A 11 38.08 30.95 -28.24
N PRO A 12 36.78 30.51 -28.14
CA PRO A 12 36.25 29.96 -26.88
C PRO A 12 35.08 28.92 -26.90
N ARG A 13 35.01 28.20 -25.75
CA ARG A 13 33.88 27.70 -24.93
C ARG A 13 32.65 26.99 -25.56
N GLY A 14 32.34 25.81 -25.02
CA GLY A 14 30.96 25.34 -24.79
C GLY A 14 30.73 23.82 -24.87
N ASN A 15 30.67 23.15 -23.71
CA ASN A 15 30.31 21.72 -23.50
C ASN A 15 28.75 21.55 -23.46
N PRO A 16 28.12 20.39 -23.14
CA PRO A 16 28.35 18.97 -23.48
C PRO A 16 27.03 18.23 -23.93
N SER A 17 27.14 16.93 -24.31
CA SER A 17 26.26 15.80 -23.89
C SER A 17 25.59 14.93 -24.98
N ARG A 18 25.82 13.59 -24.86
CA ARG A 18 24.93 12.40 -25.08
C ARG A 18 24.16 12.23 -26.41
N ALA A 19 23.96 11.06 -27.01
CA ALA A 19 24.16 9.62 -26.70
C ALA A 19 24.04 8.82 -28.03
N PRO A 20 24.48 7.54 -28.13
CA PRO A 20 24.25 6.73 -29.32
C PRO A 20 23.25 5.57 -29.11
N ARG A 21 22.61 5.23 -30.25
CA ARG A 21 22.13 3.91 -30.71
C ARG A 21 20.83 3.34 -30.16
N GLY A 22 19.95 3.05 -31.13
CA GLY A 22 18.79 2.20 -30.99
C GLY A 22 19.04 0.73 -31.34
N HIS A 23 17.93 0.01 -31.20
CA HIS A 23 17.54 -1.32 -31.67
C HIS A 23 17.86 -2.59 -30.86
N HIS A 24 16.76 -3.07 -30.25
CA HIS A 24 16.15 -4.41 -30.35
C HIS A 24 16.90 -5.60 -29.77
N GLN A 25 16.40 -6.16 -28.66
CA GLN A 25 16.20 -7.61 -28.51
C GLN A 25 14.95 -7.92 -27.67
N ASN A 26 14.22 -8.91 -28.19
CA ASN A 26 13.01 -9.54 -27.71
C ASN A 26 13.36 -10.45 -26.51
N LEU A 27 12.62 -10.35 -25.40
CA LEU A 27 12.55 -11.44 -24.43
C LEU A 27 11.09 -11.65 -24.04
N LYS A 28 10.48 -12.64 -24.71
CA LYS A 28 9.29 -13.32 -24.22
C LYS A 28 9.72 -14.17 -23.03
N ASP A 29 9.03 -14.02 -21.90
CA ASP A 29 8.76 -15.16 -21.04
C ASP A 29 7.34 -15.08 -20.49
N SER A 30 6.72 -16.24 -20.55
CA SER A 30 5.30 -16.51 -20.40
C SER A 30 4.89 -16.60 -18.93
N ILE A 31 3.57 -16.68 -18.76
CA ILE A 31 2.80 -17.25 -17.63
C ILE A 31 2.10 -16.22 -16.72
N GLY A 32 0.78 -16.14 -16.91
CA GLY A 32 -0.19 -15.49 -16.02
C GLY A 32 -1.35 -14.89 -16.81
N GLY A 33 -2.36 -15.72 -17.12
CA GLY A 33 -3.41 -15.45 -18.12
C GLY A 33 -4.28 -14.19 -17.95
N PRO A 34 -5.09 -13.86 -18.97
CA PRO A 34 -5.83 -12.61 -19.05
C PRO A 34 -7.06 -12.62 -18.12
N PHE A 35 -7.20 -11.60 -17.27
CA PHE A 35 -8.49 -11.27 -16.67
C PHE A 35 -9.36 -10.61 -17.75
N PRO A 36 -10.62 -11.04 -17.95
CA PRO A 36 -11.46 -10.47 -19.00
C PRO A 36 -11.84 -9.03 -18.64
N VAL A 37 -11.56 -8.11 -19.56
CA VAL A 37 -12.16 -6.77 -19.60
C VAL A 37 -13.47 -6.92 -20.36
N THR A 38 -14.61 -6.68 -19.71
CA THR A 38 -15.89 -6.53 -20.43
C THR A 38 -16.49 -5.17 -20.13
N SER A 39 -16.58 -4.40 -21.21
CA SER A 39 -17.32 -3.14 -21.33
C SER A 39 -18.83 -3.37 -21.17
N HIS A 40 -19.51 -2.28 -20.84
CA HIS A 40 -20.92 -2.12 -20.54
C HIS A 40 -21.90 -2.79 -21.52
N ARG A 41 -22.90 -3.49 -20.98
CA ARG A 41 -24.25 -3.53 -21.55
C ARG A 41 -25.28 -3.82 -20.45
N CYS A 42 -25.87 -2.76 -19.92
CA CYS A 42 -26.99 -2.83 -18.98
C CYS A 42 -28.28 -3.11 -19.75
N HIS A 43 -28.83 -4.32 -19.69
CA HIS A 43 -30.26 -4.55 -19.95
C HIS A 43 -30.80 -5.74 -19.14
N HIS A 44 -31.93 -5.48 -18.50
CA HIS A 44 -33.01 -6.41 -18.18
C HIS A 44 -33.04 -7.16 -16.82
N LYS A 45 -34.11 -6.81 -16.10
CA LYS A 45 -34.93 -7.55 -15.13
C LYS A 45 -34.43 -7.79 -13.70
N GLN A 46 -35.05 -7.02 -12.80
CA GLN A 46 -35.40 -7.42 -11.44
C GLN A 46 -36.06 -8.80 -11.44
N LYS A 47 -35.31 -9.82 -11.00
CA LYS A 47 -35.88 -11.05 -10.47
C LYS A 47 -35.01 -11.54 -9.32
N HIS A 48 -35.57 -11.36 -8.11
CA HIS A 48 -35.29 -12.10 -6.88
C HIS A 48 -33.89 -11.97 -6.28
N CYS A 49 -33.78 -11.13 -5.25
CA CYS A 49 -32.73 -11.20 -4.26
C CYS A 49 -32.84 -12.53 -3.49
N PRO A 50 -31.82 -13.41 -3.47
CA PRO A 50 -31.79 -14.52 -2.53
C PRO A 50 -31.52 -13.98 -1.12
N ALA A 51 -32.14 -14.63 -0.14
CA ALA A 51 -32.14 -14.28 1.27
C ALA A 51 -30.73 -14.06 1.84
N VAL A 52 -30.65 -13.04 2.69
CA VAL A 52 -29.57 -12.82 3.66
C VAL A 52 -29.35 -14.11 4.43
N LEU A 53 -28.18 -14.73 4.28
CA LEU A 53 -27.78 -15.87 5.10
C LEU A 53 -27.68 -15.42 6.57
N PRO A 54 -28.39 -16.08 7.52
CA PRO A 54 -28.18 -15.89 8.94
C PRO A 54 -27.06 -16.82 9.39
N GLY A 55 -25.93 -16.30 9.87
CA GLY A 55 -24.90 -17.17 10.45
C GLY A 55 -23.51 -16.55 10.54
N GLY A 56 -23.28 -15.84 11.63
CA GLY A 56 -21.97 -15.30 12.00
C GLY A 56 -22.19 -14.12 12.93
N GLY A 57 -22.31 -14.39 14.23
CA GLY A 57 -22.45 -13.34 15.24
C GLY A 57 -21.37 -12.29 15.02
N LEU A 58 -21.77 -11.02 14.93
CA LEU A 58 -20.81 -9.93 14.93
C LEU A 58 -19.90 -10.10 16.16
N PRO A 59 -18.59 -9.92 16.04
CA PRO A 59 -17.67 -10.09 17.15
C PRO A 59 -18.14 -9.25 18.35
N ALA A 60 -18.13 -9.85 19.54
CA ALA A 60 -18.64 -9.24 20.78
C ALA A 60 -17.96 -7.91 21.14
N THR A 61 -16.83 -7.58 20.51
CA THR A 61 -16.06 -6.35 20.72
C THR A 61 -15.78 -5.60 19.42
N PRO A 62 -15.84 -4.26 19.44
CA PRO A 62 -15.55 -3.43 18.27
C PRO A 62 -14.10 -3.62 17.81
N LEU A 63 -13.89 -3.56 16.50
CA LEU A 63 -12.55 -3.56 15.93
C LEU A 63 -11.94 -2.16 16.08
N LEU A 64 -10.87 -2.08 16.86
CA LEU A 64 -10.13 -0.87 17.20
C LEU A 64 -8.67 -1.05 16.77
N PHE A 65 -7.88 0.02 16.85
CA PHE A 65 -6.44 -0.08 16.70
C PHE A 65 -5.80 -0.67 17.96
N HIS A 66 -4.76 -1.47 17.78
CA HIS A 66 -4.01 -2.08 18.87
C HIS A 66 -3.26 -1.00 19.67
N PRO A 67 -3.45 -0.90 20.99
CA PRO A 67 -2.98 0.25 21.77
C PRO A 67 -1.45 0.32 21.90
N HIS A 68 -0.77 -0.82 22.01
CA HIS A 68 0.65 -0.88 22.34
C HIS A 68 1.54 -1.01 21.10
N THR A 69 1.32 -2.06 20.31
CA THR A 69 2.07 -2.38 19.09
C THR A 69 1.71 -1.45 17.93
N LYS A 70 2.48 -0.38 17.79
CA LYS A 70 2.35 0.61 16.72
C LYS A 70 3.69 1.29 16.46
N GLY A 71 3.87 1.81 15.25
CA GLY A 71 5.07 2.55 14.89
C GLY A 71 5.19 3.87 15.67
N SER A 72 6.43 4.34 15.83
CA SER A 72 6.75 5.54 16.64
C SER A 72 6.17 6.85 16.12
N GLN A 73 5.68 6.89 14.87
CA GLN A 73 5.01 8.07 14.31
C GLN A 73 3.49 8.02 14.43
N ILE A 74 2.92 7.00 15.09
CA ILE A 74 1.48 6.87 15.27
C ILE A 74 1.01 7.54 16.56
N LEU A 75 0.16 8.54 16.39
CA LEU A 75 -0.69 9.06 17.46
C LEU A 75 -2.07 8.44 17.36
N MET A 76 -2.61 8.06 18.51
CA MET A 76 -3.92 7.40 18.64
C MET A 76 -4.82 8.25 19.53
N ASP A 77 -6.12 8.26 19.24
CA ASP A 77 -7.11 8.88 20.10
C ASP A 77 -7.38 8.03 21.36
N LEU A 78 -8.01 8.61 22.39
CA LEU A 78 -8.31 7.91 23.64
C LEU A 78 -9.24 6.70 23.46
N SER A 79 -10.06 6.70 22.39
CA SER A 79 -10.97 5.59 22.10
C SER A 79 -10.34 4.47 21.26
N HIS A 80 -9.10 4.65 20.82
CA HIS A 80 -8.38 3.76 19.91
C HIS A 80 -9.10 3.50 18.58
N LYS A 81 -10.03 4.37 18.19
CA LYS A 81 -10.80 4.27 16.93
C LYS A 81 -10.14 5.00 15.77
N ALA A 82 -9.24 5.94 16.07
CA ALA A 82 -8.58 6.76 15.07
C ALA A 82 -7.08 6.86 15.35
N VAL A 83 -6.30 6.79 14.28
CA VAL A 83 -4.85 7.00 14.31
C VAL A 83 -4.46 8.04 13.27
N LYS A 84 -3.40 8.78 13.56
CA LYS A 84 -2.76 9.69 12.63
C LYS A 84 -1.25 9.52 12.67
N ARG A 85 -0.60 9.68 11.53
CA ARG A 85 0.86 9.81 11.47
C ARG A 85 1.25 11.25 11.82
N GLN A 86 2.05 11.43 12.88
CA GLN A 86 2.40 12.77 13.37
C GLN A 86 3.45 13.47 12.50
N ALA A 87 4.47 12.73 12.06
CA ALA A 87 5.57 13.25 11.25
C ALA A 87 6.20 12.14 10.42
N SER A 88 7.18 12.50 9.58
CA SER A 88 7.85 11.60 8.63
C SER A 88 6.89 10.94 7.62
N PHE A 89 7.42 10.05 6.80
CA PHE A 89 6.68 9.22 5.85
C PHE A 89 6.71 7.72 6.20
N CYS A 90 7.47 7.33 7.24
CA CYS A 90 7.68 5.95 7.68
C CYS A 90 7.35 5.75 9.17
N ASN A 91 7.61 4.55 9.72
CA ASN A 91 7.37 4.21 11.14
C ASN A 91 5.90 4.40 11.57
N ALA A 92 4.97 4.05 10.67
CA ALA A 92 3.53 4.28 10.82
C ALA A 92 2.70 2.99 10.70
N ILE A 93 3.26 1.85 11.11
CA ILE A 93 2.58 0.55 11.08
C ILE A 93 1.64 0.45 12.30
N THR A 94 0.42 -0.05 12.10
CA THR A 94 -0.54 -0.34 13.18
C THR A 94 -1.24 -1.67 12.94
N PHE A 95 -1.84 -2.22 13.99
CA PHE A 95 -2.57 -3.49 13.95
C PHE A 95 -3.97 -3.33 14.55
N SER A 96 -4.83 -4.33 14.38
CA SER A 96 -6.11 -4.41 15.08
C SER A 96 -5.92 -4.87 16.53
N ASN A 97 -6.81 -4.41 17.43
CA ASN A 97 -6.81 -4.79 18.85
C ASN A 97 -7.25 -6.26 19.09
N ARG A 98 -7.87 -6.88 18.08
CA ARG A 98 -8.29 -8.28 18.12
C ARG A 98 -8.12 -8.96 16.76
N PRO A 99 -8.14 -10.29 16.71
CA PRO A 99 -8.25 -11.03 15.46
C PRO A 99 -9.51 -10.65 14.67
N VAL A 100 -9.37 -10.61 13.36
CA VAL A 100 -10.46 -10.41 12.39
C VAL A 100 -10.89 -11.78 11.87
N LEU A 101 -12.20 -12.05 11.86
CA LEU A 101 -12.72 -13.33 11.38
C LEU A 101 -12.62 -13.43 9.85
N ILE A 102 -12.58 -14.66 9.34
CA ILE A 102 -12.74 -14.90 7.90
C ILE A 102 -14.10 -14.33 7.46
N TYR A 103 -14.11 -13.65 6.32
CA TYR A 103 -15.26 -12.89 5.79
C TYR A 103 -15.70 -11.65 6.58
N GLU A 104 -15.08 -11.33 7.72
CA GLU A 104 -15.33 -10.07 8.42
C GLU A 104 -14.80 -8.89 7.60
N GLN A 105 -15.67 -7.95 7.25
CA GLN A 105 -15.27 -6.74 6.51
C GLN A 105 -14.69 -5.71 7.48
N VAL A 106 -13.37 -5.53 7.41
CA VAL A 106 -12.69 -4.41 8.05
C VAL A 106 -12.94 -3.17 7.23
N ARG A 107 -13.44 -2.09 7.86
CA ARG A 107 -13.74 -0.82 7.20
C ARG A 107 -12.88 0.29 7.79
N LEU A 108 -12.06 0.91 6.94
CA LEU A 108 -11.18 2.02 7.31
C LEU A 108 -11.64 3.29 6.61
N LYS A 109 -11.98 4.32 7.39
CA LYS A 109 -12.31 5.64 6.85
C LYS A 109 -11.08 6.54 6.84
N ILE A 110 -10.77 7.13 5.69
CA ILE A 110 -9.72 8.15 5.58
C ILE A 110 -10.29 9.48 6.03
N THR A 111 -9.88 9.94 7.19
CA THR A 111 -10.39 11.18 7.80
C THR A 111 -9.60 12.41 7.37
N LYS A 112 -8.30 12.25 7.06
CA LYS A 112 -7.41 13.31 6.59
C LYS A 112 -6.33 12.73 5.67
N LYS A 113 -5.96 13.50 4.64
CA LYS A 113 -4.81 13.24 3.77
C LYS A 113 -3.79 14.38 3.93
N GLN A 114 -2.51 14.05 4.09
CA GLN A 114 -1.43 15.05 4.08
C GLN A 114 -0.92 15.22 2.65
N CYS A 115 -1.23 16.35 2.00
CA CYS A 115 -0.91 16.59 0.59
C CYS A 115 0.60 16.80 0.32
N CYS A 116 1.41 17.04 1.35
CA CYS A 116 2.86 17.19 1.22
C CYS A 116 3.62 15.86 1.07
N TRP A 117 2.92 14.72 1.10
CA TRP A 117 3.50 13.39 0.91
C TRP A 117 2.84 12.67 -0.24
N SER A 118 3.64 12.01 -1.07
CA SER A 118 3.18 11.04 -2.07
C SER A 118 3.32 9.61 -1.56
N GLY A 119 2.57 8.69 -2.17
CA GLY A 119 2.65 7.27 -1.89
C GLY A 119 1.34 6.63 -1.45
N ALA A 120 1.36 5.30 -1.46
CA ALA A 120 0.20 4.46 -1.21
C ALA A 120 -0.05 4.15 0.27
N LEU A 121 -1.32 4.02 0.63
CA LEU A 121 -1.72 3.30 1.84
C LEU A 121 -1.44 1.80 1.63
N ARG A 122 -0.92 1.12 2.65
CA ARG A 122 -0.78 -0.35 2.64
C ARG A 122 -1.79 -0.96 3.61
N LEU A 123 -2.51 -1.98 3.15
CA LEU A 123 -3.42 -2.79 3.97
C LEU A 123 -3.03 -4.26 3.86
N GLY A 124 -3.36 -5.03 4.89
CA GLY A 124 -2.89 -6.40 5.00
C GLY A 124 -3.48 -7.17 6.16
N PHE A 125 -3.02 -8.40 6.30
CA PHE A 125 -3.34 -9.31 7.40
C PHE A 125 -2.04 -9.88 7.97
N THR A 126 -2.12 -10.33 9.22
CA THR A 126 -1.05 -11.08 9.87
C THR A 126 -1.63 -12.25 10.64
N SER A 127 -0.86 -13.34 10.72
CA SER A 127 -1.15 -14.47 11.60
C SER A 127 -0.43 -14.37 12.95
N LYS A 128 0.32 -13.28 13.19
CA LYS A 128 1.00 -13.00 14.46
C LYS A 128 0.08 -12.20 15.37
N ASP A 129 0.10 -12.54 16.66
CA ASP A 129 -0.58 -11.75 17.69
C ASP A 129 0.19 -10.44 17.94
N PRO A 130 -0.40 -9.27 17.67
CA PRO A 130 0.27 -7.98 17.88
C PRO A 130 0.74 -7.78 19.33
N SER A 131 0.05 -8.37 20.31
CA SER A 131 0.41 -8.27 21.75
C SER A 131 1.77 -8.89 22.07
N ARG A 132 2.28 -9.76 21.18
CA ARG A 132 3.57 -10.45 21.32
C ARG A 132 4.69 -9.82 20.52
N ILE A 133 4.40 -8.77 19.74
CA ILE A 133 5.37 -8.04 18.94
C ILE A 133 5.84 -6.84 19.74
N HIS A 134 7.16 -6.70 19.91
CA HIS A 134 7.72 -5.54 20.57
C HIS A 134 7.59 -4.30 19.65
N PRO A 135 7.07 -3.15 20.11
CA PRO A 135 6.92 -1.96 19.28
C PRO A 135 8.23 -1.52 18.62
N ASP A 136 9.35 -1.61 19.33
CA ASP A 136 10.67 -1.20 18.80
C ASP A 136 11.25 -2.19 17.77
N SER A 137 10.68 -3.39 17.65
CA SER A 137 11.07 -4.35 16.61
C SER A 137 10.28 -4.15 15.30
N LEU A 138 9.35 -3.18 15.26
CA LEU A 138 8.63 -2.88 14.03
C LEU A 138 9.57 -2.22 13.01
N PRO A 139 9.56 -2.68 11.75
CA PRO A 139 10.38 -2.05 10.72
C PRO A 139 9.80 -0.70 10.28
N LYS A 140 10.60 0.05 9.50
CA LYS A 140 10.21 1.35 8.97
C LYS A 140 9.03 1.27 8.02
N TYR A 141 8.94 0.21 7.20
CA TYR A 141 7.91 0.05 6.18
C TYR A 141 7.18 -1.29 6.28
N ALA A 142 5.90 -1.30 5.91
CA ALA A 142 5.16 -2.56 5.76
C ALA A 142 5.67 -3.37 4.55
N CYS A 143 6.02 -2.68 3.46
CA CYS A 143 6.60 -3.29 2.26
C CYS A 143 7.93 -2.59 1.91
N PRO A 144 9.02 -3.33 1.67
CA PRO A 144 9.10 -4.80 1.72
C PRO A 144 9.35 -5.37 3.14
N ASP A 145 9.72 -4.54 4.12
CA ASP A 145 10.33 -5.02 5.36
C ASP A 145 9.42 -5.94 6.19
N LEU A 146 8.19 -5.51 6.52
CA LEU A 146 7.30 -6.33 7.36
C LEU A 146 6.82 -7.58 6.61
N VAL A 147 6.45 -7.45 5.33
CA VAL A 147 5.99 -8.59 4.50
C VAL A 147 7.09 -9.61 4.20
N SER A 148 8.37 -9.24 4.35
CA SER A 148 9.47 -10.21 4.24
C SER A 148 9.51 -11.17 5.43
N GLN A 149 8.86 -10.83 6.55
CA GLN A 149 8.77 -11.67 7.73
C GLN A 149 7.63 -12.69 7.61
N SER A 150 7.81 -13.88 8.18
CA SER A 150 6.79 -14.93 8.16
C SER A 150 5.50 -14.49 8.87
N GLY A 151 4.35 -14.75 8.23
CA GLY A 151 3.04 -14.47 8.80
C GLY A 151 2.55 -13.04 8.62
N PHE A 152 3.12 -12.26 7.72
CA PHE A 152 2.65 -10.92 7.35
C PHE A 152 2.38 -10.84 5.84
N TRP A 153 1.23 -10.27 5.47
CA TRP A 153 0.85 -10.05 4.08
C TRP A 153 0.24 -8.66 3.95
N ALA A 154 0.78 -7.81 3.08
CA ALA A 154 0.25 -6.48 2.83
C ALA A 154 0.43 -6.07 1.37
N LYS A 155 -0.45 -5.18 0.90
CA LYS A 155 -0.42 -4.64 -0.45
C LYS A 155 -0.62 -3.13 -0.42
N ALA A 156 0.12 -2.43 -1.26
CA ALA A 156 -0.14 -1.03 -1.58
C ALA A 156 -1.45 -0.90 -2.36
N LEU A 157 -2.34 -0.04 -1.88
CA LEU A 157 -3.54 0.35 -2.61
C LEU A 157 -3.25 1.54 -3.53
N PRO A 158 -4.00 1.68 -4.63
CA PRO A 158 -3.95 2.90 -5.45
C PRO A 158 -4.16 4.16 -4.61
N GLU A 159 -3.49 5.26 -4.95
CA GLU A 159 -3.46 6.49 -4.13
C GLU A 159 -4.84 7.13 -3.95
N GLU A 160 -5.77 6.90 -4.88
CA GLU A 160 -7.15 7.37 -4.82
C GLU A 160 -7.92 6.83 -3.60
N PHE A 161 -7.58 5.63 -3.12
CA PHE A 161 -8.18 5.07 -1.90
C PHE A 161 -7.79 5.87 -0.66
N ALA A 162 -6.67 6.60 -0.70
CA ALA A 162 -6.18 7.43 0.39
C ALA A 162 -6.75 8.86 0.37
N ASN A 163 -7.75 9.15 -0.46
CA ASN A 163 -8.40 10.46 -0.50
C ASN A 163 -9.34 10.65 0.71
N GLU A 164 -9.36 11.85 1.27
CA GLU A 164 -10.20 12.20 2.42
C GLU A 164 -11.69 11.90 2.13
N GLY A 165 -12.38 11.29 3.09
CA GLY A 165 -13.77 10.86 2.98
C GLY A 165 -13.96 9.43 2.49
N ASN A 166 -12.95 8.80 1.88
CA ASN A 166 -13.06 7.42 1.40
C ASN A 166 -13.21 6.43 2.55
N ILE A 167 -13.97 5.36 2.30
CA ILE A 167 -14.11 4.21 3.20
C ILE A 167 -13.68 2.98 2.43
N ILE A 168 -12.55 2.42 2.83
CA ILE A 168 -11.98 1.21 2.24
C ILE A 168 -12.51 0.03 3.04
N ALA A 169 -13.10 -0.95 2.37
CA ALA A 169 -13.48 -2.22 2.98
C ALA A 169 -12.55 -3.33 2.49
N PHE A 170 -12.02 -4.16 3.38
CA PHE A 170 -11.21 -5.32 3.01
C PHE A 170 -11.48 -6.52 3.92
N TRP A 171 -11.36 -7.72 3.37
CA TRP A 171 -11.61 -8.99 4.06
C TRP A 171 -10.83 -10.13 3.41
N VAL A 172 -10.74 -11.25 4.12
CA VAL A 172 -10.11 -12.48 3.63
C VAL A 172 -11.15 -13.60 3.58
N ASP A 173 -11.06 -14.47 2.59
CA ASP A 173 -11.91 -15.67 2.49
C ASP A 173 -11.25 -16.93 3.09
N LYS A 174 -12.01 -18.03 3.13
CA LYS A 174 -11.52 -19.32 3.64
C LYS A 174 -10.39 -19.95 2.83
N LYS A 175 -10.09 -19.43 1.63
CA LYS A 175 -8.97 -19.85 0.78
C LYS A 175 -7.75 -18.95 0.96
N GLY A 176 -7.80 -17.98 1.88
CA GLY A 176 -6.73 -17.01 2.10
C GLY A 176 -6.67 -15.90 1.05
N ARG A 177 -7.70 -15.75 0.19
CA ARG A 177 -7.76 -14.68 -0.81
C ARG A 177 -8.24 -13.40 -0.16
N VAL A 178 -7.54 -12.30 -0.42
CA VAL A 178 -7.86 -10.97 0.10
C VAL A 178 -8.65 -10.18 -0.95
N PHE A 179 -9.74 -9.57 -0.51
CA PHE A 179 -10.59 -8.69 -1.31
C PHE A 179 -10.61 -7.30 -0.69
N HIS A 180 -10.74 -6.27 -1.54
CA HIS A 180 -10.95 -4.90 -1.10
C HIS A 180 -11.88 -4.15 -2.06
N ARG A 181 -12.55 -3.11 -1.58
CA ARG A 181 -13.36 -2.17 -2.36
C ARG A 181 -13.39 -0.80 -1.71
#